data_AF-A0A1I3FV93-F1
#
_entry.id   AF-A0A1I3FV93-F1
#
_cell.length_a   1.000
_cell.length_b   1.000
_cell.length_c   1.000
_cell.angle_alpha   90.00
_cell.angle_beta   90.00
_cell.angle_gamma   90.00
#
_symmetry.space_group_name_H-M   'P 1'
#
loop_
_entity.id
_entity.type
_entity.pdbx_description
1 polymer ?
#
loop_
_entity_poly.entity_id
_entity_poly.type
_entity_poly.pdbx_seq_one_letter_code
_entity_poly.pdbx_strand_id
1 'polypeptide(L)'
;MTHQDYLHDLIAQAGERLTTPLDDKDVHELRLTCKRLRAAWQLQRVDLPRQVVKTREETPKTIAKSLEGSREMAVRHAMLGWVMPRVPSGLRPSLARLRATMAAQLDKQPIEADRQALLEAFQGESRQWDDEPLTRKRVRKGLKQTRSKVQRLARRSEKKRDPTLCHRWRKWVKYLTYQQDMSYTVEGKPGKAPRDRLKTLAKRLGRQHDLVNLNAWLKEAGKLDDATRLALGAELDRLAEEQLDKALRQGKKLGWL
;
A
#
# COMPACT_ATOMS: atom_id res chain seq x y z
N MET A 1 23.30 -12.07 10.33
CA MET A 1 22.36 -11.07 9.79
C MET A 1 21.60 -10.41 10.93
N THR A 2 21.81 -9.11 11.11
CA THR A 2 21.07 -8.24 12.02
C THR A 2 19.86 -7.60 11.29
N HIS A 3 19.03 -6.85 12.03
CA HIS A 3 17.97 -6.06 11.39
C HIS A 3 18.52 -4.89 10.56
N GLN A 4 19.71 -4.41 10.90
CA GLN A 4 20.41 -3.41 10.12
C GLN A 4 20.89 -4.01 8.79
N ASP A 5 21.56 -5.16 8.85
CA ASP A 5 22.05 -5.88 7.66
C ASP A 5 20.90 -6.13 6.67
N TYR A 6 19.72 -6.56 7.16
CA TYR A 6 18.53 -6.76 6.34
C TYR A 6 18.12 -5.51 5.56
N LEU A 7 18.23 -4.32 6.16
CA LEU A 7 17.88 -3.07 5.50
C LEU A 7 18.90 -2.68 4.43
N HIS A 8 20.19 -2.87 4.70
CA HIS A 8 21.23 -2.67 3.70
C HIS A 8 21.10 -3.66 2.54
N ASP A 9 20.82 -4.94 2.82
CA ASP A 9 20.59 -5.95 1.78
C ASP A 9 19.40 -5.58 0.87
N LEU A 10 18.31 -5.06 1.45
CA LEU A 10 17.16 -4.56 0.67
C LEU A 10 17.54 -3.40 -0.26
N ILE A 11 18.38 -2.49 0.22
CA ILE A 11 18.83 -1.33 -0.55
C ILE A 11 19.84 -1.75 -1.62
N ALA A 12 20.77 -2.65 -1.31
CA ALA A 12 21.73 -3.21 -2.26
C ALA A 12 21.01 -3.92 -3.41
N GLN A 13 20.03 -4.78 -3.11
CA GLN A 13 19.21 -5.45 -4.12
C GLN A 13 18.41 -4.46 -4.98
N ALA A 14 17.97 -3.34 -4.40
CA ALA A 14 17.33 -2.27 -5.18
C ALA A 14 18.34 -1.58 -6.12
N GLY A 15 19.56 -1.34 -5.67
CA GLY A 15 20.65 -0.81 -6.48
C GLY A 15 21.01 -1.72 -7.65
N GLU A 16 21.13 -3.04 -7.41
CA GLU A 16 21.40 -4.04 -8.46
C GLU A 16 20.37 -3.97 -9.59
N ARG A 17 19.07 -3.87 -9.26
CA ARG A 17 17.99 -3.76 -10.26
C ARG A 17 18.07 -2.50 -11.11
N LEU A 18 18.64 -1.43 -10.57
CA LEU A 18 18.77 -0.16 -11.27
C LEU A 18 19.95 -0.15 -12.26
N THR A 19 20.80 -1.19 -12.25
CA THR A 19 21.92 -1.32 -13.21
C THR A 19 21.47 -1.75 -14.60
N THR A 20 20.25 -2.28 -14.74
CA THR A 20 19.64 -2.69 -16.01
C THR A 20 18.37 -1.90 -16.31
N PRO A 21 17.89 -1.90 -17.57
CA PRO A 21 16.55 -1.41 -17.89
C PRO A 21 15.49 -2.10 -17.01
N LEU A 22 14.55 -1.32 -16.49
CA LEU A 22 13.52 -1.80 -15.56
C LEU A 22 12.34 -2.38 -16.32
N ASP A 23 11.88 -3.55 -15.90
CA ASP A 23 10.58 -4.08 -16.30
C ASP A 23 9.50 -3.81 -15.22
N ASP A 24 8.25 -4.22 -15.49
CA ASP A 24 7.13 -4.09 -14.56
C ASP A 24 7.36 -4.80 -13.22
N LYS A 25 8.11 -5.91 -13.22
CA LYS A 25 8.44 -6.68 -12.02
C LYS A 25 9.49 -5.94 -11.20
N ASP A 26 10.50 -5.34 -11.82
CA ASP A 26 11.50 -4.54 -11.13
C ASP A 26 10.88 -3.31 -10.49
N VAL A 27 10.01 -2.59 -11.21
CA VAL A 27 9.25 -1.46 -10.65
C VAL A 27 8.38 -1.90 -9.46
N HIS A 28 7.76 -3.09 -9.56
CA HIS A 28 7.00 -3.66 -8.45
C HIS A 28 7.87 -3.91 -7.22
N GLU A 29 9.03 -4.56 -7.39
CA GLU A 29 9.96 -4.90 -6.32
C GLU A 29 10.60 -3.66 -5.70
N LEU A 30 11.03 -2.67 -6.49
CA LEU A 30 11.54 -1.38 -5.99
C LEU A 30 10.50 -0.66 -5.11
N ARG A 31 9.23 -0.63 -5.56
CA ARG A 31 8.12 -0.09 -4.75
C ARG A 31 7.83 -0.95 -3.52
N LEU A 32 8.09 -2.24 -3.55
CA LEU A 32 7.96 -3.11 -2.39
C LEU A 32 9.06 -2.81 -1.37
N THR A 33 10.31 -2.62 -1.81
CA THR A 33 11.45 -2.16 -0.99
C THR A 33 11.13 -0.83 -0.31
N CYS A 34 10.63 0.16 -1.04
CA CYS A 34 10.18 1.44 -0.46
C CYS A 34 9.13 1.27 0.66
N LYS A 35 8.19 0.33 0.50
CA LYS A 35 7.18 0.05 1.54
C LYS A 35 7.80 -0.62 2.76
N ARG A 36 8.79 -1.51 2.58
CA ARG A 36 9.51 -2.18 3.66
C ARG A 36 10.34 -1.17 4.46
N LEU A 37 11.09 -0.30 3.79
CA LEU A 37 11.88 0.78 4.42
C LEU A 37 11.01 1.72 5.26
N ARG A 38 9.88 2.17 4.70
CA ARG A 38 8.90 2.98 5.45
C ARG A 38 8.32 2.22 6.66
N ALA A 39 8.05 0.93 6.51
CA ALA A 39 7.60 0.12 7.63
C ALA A 39 8.68 0.02 8.73
N ALA A 40 9.96 -0.09 8.35
CA ALA A 40 11.07 -0.11 9.28
C ALA A 40 11.21 1.23 10.03
N TRP A 41 11.13 2.37 9.33
CA TRP A 41 11.12 3.70 9.97
C TRP A 41 10.01 3.86 11.01
N GLN A 42 8.83 3.29 10.77
CA GLN A 42 7.75 3.31 11.77
C GLN A 42 8.08 2.58 13.07
N LEU A 43 9.03 1.63 13.08
CA LEU A 43 9.49 0.99 14.32
C LEU A 43 10.29 1.95 15.20
N GLN A 44 10.97 2.94 14.60
CA GLN A 44 11.75 3.94 15.32
C GLN A 44 10.89 4.89 16.15
N ARG A 45 9.56 4.94 15.91
CA ARG A 45 8.60 5.79 16.66
C ARG A 45 8.45 5.45 18.15
N VAL A 46 9.15 4.42 18.61
CA VAL A 46 9.29 4.14 20.03
C VAL A 46 10.23 5.14 20.72
N ASP A 47 11.28 5.58 20.03
CA ASP A 47 12.32 6.46 20.59
C ASP A 47 12.37 7.81 19.87
N LEU A 48 11.88 7.90 18.61
CA LEU A 48 11.90 9.11 17.81
C LEU A 48 10.53 9.81 17.74
N PRO A 49 10.50 11.16 17.73
CA PRO A 49 9.29 11.92 17.48
C PRO A 49 8.65 11.58 16.13
N ARG A 50 7.32 11.67 16.07
CA ARG A 50 6.54 11.37 14.85
C ARG A 50 7.02 12.19 13.64
N GLN A 51 7.39 13.46 13.86
CA GLN A 51 7.76 14.34 12.76
C GLN A 51 9.14 13.96 12.18
N VAL A 52 10.09 13.58 13.03
CA VAL A 52 11.40 13.04 12.59
C VAL A 52 11.19 11.81 11.71
N VAL A 53 10.41 10.83 12.18
CA VAL A 53 10.13 9.61 11.40
C VAL A 53 9.44 9.91 10.08
N LYS A 54 8.53 10.90 10.04
CA LYS A 54 7.90 11.32 8.78
C LYS A 54 8.93 11.88 7.80
N THR A 55 9.86 12.72 8.27
CA THR A 55 10.93 13.27 7.43
C THR A 55 11.80 12.15 6.86
N ARG A 56 12.17 11.15 7.66
CA ARG A 56 12.93 9.97 7.19
C ARG A 56 12.15 9.12 6.17
N GLU A 57 10.83 9.00 6.34
CA GLU A 57 9.98 8.32 5.35
C GLU A 57 9.84 9.05 4.00
N GLU A 58 10.25 10.32 3.88
CA GLU A 58 10.08 11.07 2.63
C GLU A 58 11.00 10.54 1.51
N THR A 59 12.24 10.11 1.79
CA THR A 59 13.12 9.51 0.79
C THR A 59 12.48 8.30 0.08
N PRO A 60 12.09 7.21 0.78
CA PRO A 60 11.44 6.07 0.15
C PRO A 60 10.05 6.39 -0.42
N LYS A 61 9.41 7.48 0.02
CA LYS A 61 8.14 7.94 -0.55
C LYS A 61 8.35 8.66 -1.89
N THR A 62 9.39 9.49 -2.00
CA THR A 62 9.76 10.16 -3.25
C THR A 62 10.24 9.16 -4.29
N ILE A 63 11.09 8.20 -3.91
CA ILE A 63 11.49 7.06 -4.77
C ILE A 63 10.25 6.31 -5.26
N ALA A 64 9.33 5.96 -4.36
CA ALA A 64 8.11 5.29 -4.76
C ALA A 64 7.28 6.12 -5.75
N LYS A 65 7.22 7.44 -5.58
CA LYS A 65 6.47 8.36 -6.44
C LYS A 65 7.08 8.50 -7.84
N SER A 66 8.40 8.56 -7.97
CA SER A 66 9.04 8.58 -9.31
C SER A 66 8.82 7.26 -10.06
N LEU A 67 8.59 6.16 -9.34
CA LEU A 67 8.19 4.86 -9.90
C LEU A 67 6.68 4.73 -10.17
N GLU A 68 5.84 5.77 -9.98
CA GLU A 68 4.39 5.64 -10.14
C GLU A 68 3.89 5.66 -11.59
N GLY A 69 4.60 6.27 -12.54
CA GLY A 69 4.27 6.23 -13.97
C GLY A 69 2.77 6.23 -14.29
N SER A 70 2.33 5.35 -15.19
CA SER A 70 0.91 5.12 -15.55
C SER A 70 0.14 4.24 -14.55
N ARG A 71 0.72 3.93 -13.38
CA ARG A 71 0.19 2.92 -12.44
C ARG A 71 -1.19 3.27 -11.89
N GLU A 72 -1.47 4.54 -11.61
CA GLU A 72 -2.79 4.93 -11.12
C GLU A 72 -3.88 4.57 -12.13
N MET A 73 -3.63 4.84 -13.41
CA MET A 73 -4.52 4.48 -14.50
C MET A 73 -4.64 2.96 -14.63
N ALA A 74 -3.53 2.22 -14.49
CA ALA A 74 -3.54 0.76 -14.51
C ALA A 74 -4.34 0.15 -13.34
N VAL A 75 -4.26 0.73 -12.13
CA VAL A 75 -5.03 0.31 -10.96
C VAL A 75 -6.53 0.58 -11.18
N ARG A 76 -6.89 1.77 -11.67
CA ARG A 76 -8.28 2.12 -12.01
C ARG A 76 -8.83 1.18 -13.09
N HIS A 77 -8.07 0.96 -14.17
CA HIS A 77 -8.42 0.02 -15.23
C HIS A 77 -8.67 -1.38 -14.65
N ALA A 78 -7.74 -1.94 -13.88
CA ALA A 78 -7.91 -3.24 -13.22
C ALA A 78 -9.14 -3.28 -12.29
N MET A 79 -9.41 -2.18 -11.57
CA MET A 79 -10.58 -2.08 -10.70
C MET A 79 -11.89 -2.08 -11.49
N LEU A 80 -11.97 -1.39 -12.63
CA LEU A 80 -13.14 -1.45 -13.51
C LEU A 80 -13.42 -2.89 -13.98
N GLY A 81 -12.38 -3.65 -14.34
CA GLY A 81 -12.52 -5.06 -14.70
C GLY A 81 -13.00 -5.93 -13.53
N TRP A 82 -12.58 -5.60 -12.31
CA TRP A 82 -13.07 -6.27 -11.10
C TRP A 82 -14.53 -5.91 -10.77
N VAL A 83 -14.95 -4.67 -11.00
CA VAL A 83 -16.30 -4.16 -10.73
C VAL A 83 -17.31 -4.65 -11.76
N MET A 84 -16.94 -4.74 -13.04
CA MET A 84 -17.83 -5.08 -14.16
C MET A 84 -18.73 -6.31 -13.93
N PRO A 85 -18.24 -7.47 -13.46
CA PRO A 85 -19.10 -8.64 -13.20
C PRO A 85 -19.95 -8.52 -11.92
N ARG A 86 -19.81 -7.43 -11.15
CA ARG A 86 -20.42 -7.23 -9.82
C ARG A 86 -21.48 -6.14 -9.77
N VAL A 87 -21.71 -5.47 -10.89
CA VAL A 87 -22.76 -4.46 -11.04
C VAL A 87 -23.92 -5.02 -11.88
N PRO A 88 -25.12 -4.42 -11.78
CA PRO A 88 -26.26 -4.73 -12.64
C PRO A 88 -25.90 -4.70 -14.13
N SER A 89 -26.52 -5.57 -14.92
CA SER A 89 -26.24 -5.72 -16.36
C SER A 89 -26.39 -4.41 -17.14
N GLY A 90 -27.36 -3.56 -16.77
CA GLY A 90 -27.59 -2.25 -17.39
C GLY A 90 -26.41 -1.27 -17.28
N LEU A 91 -25.55 -1.39 -16.27
CA LEU A 91 -24.38 -0.52 -16.09
C LEU A 91 -23.12 -1.04 -16.79
N ARG A 92 -23.11 -2.30 -17.23
CA ARG A 92 -21.93 -2.96 -17.83
C ARG A 92 -21.48 -2.32 -19.14
N PRO A 93 -22.36 -1.92 -20.08
CA PRO A 93 -21.94 -1.26 -21.31
C PRO A 93 -21.15 0.04 -21.05
N SER A 94 -21.61 0.86 -20.11
CA SER A 94 -20.94 2.11 -19.72
C SER A 94 -19.58 1.86 -19.09
N LEU A 95 -19.47 0.86 -18.21
CA LEU A 95 -18.18 0.43 -17.64
C LEU A 95 -17.22 -0.12 -18.70
N ALA A 96 -17.73 -0.91 -19.65
CA ALA A 96 -16.93 -1.49 -20.73
C ALA A 96 -16.35 -0.40 -21.63
N ARG A 97 -17.15 0.60 -22.01
CA ARG A 97 -16.67 1.78 -22.77
C ARG A 97 -15.58 2.52 -22.01
N LEU A 98 -15.82 2.82 -20.73
CA LEU A 98 -14.83 3.53 -19.90
C LEU A 98 -13.51 2.76 -19.80
N ARG A 99 -13.59 1.44 -19.58
CA ARG A 99 -12.41 0.57 -19.51
C ARG A 99 -11.64 0.53 -20.83
N ALA A 100 -12.33 0.45 -21.97
CA ALA A 100 -11.71 0.46 -23.30
C ALA A 100 -10.97 1.79 -23.57
N THR A 101 -11.56 2.93 -23.23
CA THR A 101 -10.89 4.24 -23.33
C THR A 101 -9.62 4.30 -22.49
N MET A 102 -9.63 3.72 -21.28
CA MET A 102 -8.44 3.70 -20.42
C MET A 102 -7.35 2.77 -20.95
N ALA A 103 -7.71 1.63 -21.53
CA ALA A 103 -6.74 0.70 -22.11
C ALA A 103 -5.94 1.38 -23.24
N ALA A 104 -6.62 2.10 -24.14
CA ALA A 104 -5.97 2.86 -25.22
C ALA A 104 -5.02 3.97 -24.75
N GLN A 105 -5.18 4.46 -23.51
CA GLN A 105 -4.29 5.44 -22.89
C GLN A 105 -3.08 4.81 -22.20
N LEU A 106 -3.21 3.56 -21.70
CA LEU A 106 -2.14 2.84 -21.02
C LEU A 106 -1.02 2.42 -21.97
N ASP A 107 -1.36 2.02 -23.20
CA ASP A 107 -0.39 1.55 -24.20
C ASP A 107 0.60 2.63 -24.66
N LYS A 108 0.38 3.91 -24.30
CA LYS A 108 1.15 5.06 -24.78
C LYS A 108 2.16 5.63 -23.78
N GLN A 109 2.31 5.04 -22.59
CA GLN A 109 3.14 5.65 -21.52
C GLN A 109 4.24 4.70 -21.05
N PRO A 110 5.47 4.79 -21.61
CA PRO A 110 6.61 4.10 -21.05
C PRO A 110 6.96 4.65 -19.66
N ILE A 111 7.54 3.81 -18.82
CA ILE A 111 8.07 4.21 -17.52
C ILE A 111 9.47 4.80 -17.74
N GLU A 112 9.54 6.11 -17.92
CA GLU A 112 10.81 6.85 -17.95
C GLU A 112 11.20 7.24 -16.52
N ALA A 113 11.66 6.27 -15.74
CA ALA A 113 12.25 6.55 -14.45
C ALA A 113 13.76 6.80 -14.61
N ASP A 114 14.25 7.93 -14.11
CA ASP A 114 15.69 8.22 -14.03
C ASP A 114 16.36 7.24 -13.06
N ARG A 115 17.00 6.21 -13.61
CA ARG A 115 17.65 5.15 -12.83
C ARG A 115 18.82 5.67 -11.99
N GLN A 116 19.55 6.67 -12.47
CA GLN A 116 20.69 7.25 -11.77
C GLN A 116 20.20 8.03 -10.54
N ALA A 117 19.21 8.89 -10.71
CA ALA A 117 18.60 9.61 -9.60
C ALA A 117 17.96 8.65 -8.56
N LEU A 118 17.36 7.55 -9.02
CA LEU A 118 16.84 6.50 -8.12
C LEU A 118 17.96 5.83 -7.32
N LEU A 119 19.08 5.49 -7.96
CA LEU A 119 20.22 4.85 -7.32
C LEU A 119 20.81 5.76 -6.22
N GLU A 120 21.01 7.03 -6.54
CA GLU A 120 21.49 8.05 -5.60
C GLU A 120 20.54 8.22 -4.40
N ALA A 121 19.23 8.20 -4.65
CA ALA A 121 18.23 8.28 -3.57
C ALA A 121 18.26 7.03 -2.66
N PHE A 122 18.46 5.83 -3.21
CA PHE A 122 18.64 4.61 -2.42
C PHE A 122 19.95 4.62 -1.62
N GLN A 123 21.04 5.12 -2.19
CA GLN A 123 22.29 5.32 -1.44
C GLN A 123 22.12 6.33 -0.30
N GLY A 124 21.36 7.40 -0.54
CA GLY A 124 20.97 8.36 0.49
C GLY A 124 20.13 7.74 1.61
N GLU A 125 19.22 6.83 1.28
CA GLU A 125 18.49 6.04 2.28
C GLU A 125 19.43 5.13 3.09
N SER A 126 20.43 4.49 2.45
CA SER A 126 21.41 3.65 3.17
C SER A 126 22.16 4.46 4.23
N ARG A 127 22.66 5.65 3.86
CA ARG A 127 23.36 6.55 4.80
C ARG A 127 22.48 6.97 5.98
N GLN A 128 21.19 7.23 5.74
CA GLN A 128 20.26 7.53 6.85
C GLN A 128 20.12 6.36 7.83
N TRP A 129 20.20 5.11 7.35
CA TRP A 129 20.19 3.95 8.22
C TRP A 129 21.51 3.73 8.96
N ASP A 130 22.65 4.13 8.37
CA ASP A 130 23.94 4.15 9.07
C ASP A 130 23.94 5.14 10.24
N ASP A 131 23.38 6.34 10.04
CA ASP A 131 23.27 7.38 11.06
C ASP A 131 22.27 7.03 12.17
N GLU A 132 21.18 6.32 11.83
CA GLU A 132 20.13 5.94 12.78
C GLU A 132 19.83 4.42 12.77
N PRO A 133 20.74 3.55 13.26
CA PRO A 133 20.61 2.11 13.10
C PRO A 133 19.36 1.49 13.74
N LEU A 134 18.81 0.47 13.07
CA LEU A 134 17.66 -0.28 13.56
C LEU A 134 18.08 -1.40 14.53
N THR A 135 18.11 -1.07 15.82
CA THR A 135 18.45 -2.06 16.85
C THR A 135 17.32 -3.08 17.09
N ARG A 136 17.68 -4.30 17.51
CA ARG A 136 16.72 -5.34 17.94
C ARG A 136 15.73 -4.85 19.00
N LYS A 137 16.21 -4.02 19.95
CA LYS A 137 15.37 -3.41 20.99
C LYS A 137 14.29 -2.51 20.39
N ARG A 138 14.64 -1.67 19.41
CA ARG A 138 13.70 -0.81 18.67
C ARG A 138 12.68 -1.64 17.90
N VAL A 139 13.11 -2.69 17.22
CA VAL A 139 12.20 -3.61 16.49
C VAL A 139 11.15 -4.22 17.43
N ARG A 140 11.59 -4.81 18.55
CA ARG A 140 10.67 -5.45 19.51
C ARG A 140 9.64 -4.48 20.07
N LYS A 141 10.07 -3.30 20.51
CA LYS A 141 9.16 -2.28 21.08
C LYS A 141 8.27 -1.68 20.00
N GLY A 142 8.83 -1.34 18.83
CA GLY A 142 8.13 -0.81 17.67
C GLY A 142 7.02 -1.74 17.17
N LEU A 143 7.29 -3.05 17.06
CA LEU A 143 6.28 -4.06 16.69
C LEU A 143 5.09 -4.07 17.66
N LYS A 144 5.35 -3.99 18.96
CA LYS A 144 4.29 -3.88 19.99
C LYS A 144 3.45 -2.62 19.80
N GLN A 145 4.10 -1.49 19.51
CA GLN A 145 3.44 -0.21 19.25
C GLN A 145 2.60 -0.24 17.95
N THR A 146 3.15 -0.79 16.86
CA THR A 146 2.44 -0.99 15.58
C THR A 146 1.20 -1.84 15.79
N ARG A 147 1.32 -3.00 16.45
CA ARG A 147 0.17 -3.88 16.71
C ARG A 147 -0.93 -3.17 17.50
N SER A 148 -0.57 -2.45 18.57
CA SER A 148 -1.51 -1.68 19.37
C SER A 148 -2.19 -0.58 18.54
N LYS A 149 -1.45 0.06 17.63
CA LYS A 149 -1.98 1.06 16.70
C LYS A 149 -2.98 0.46 15.72
N VAL A 150 -2.66 -0.70 15.15
CA VAL A 150 -3.53 -1.44 14.23
C VAL A 150 -4.85 -1.82 14.92
N GLN A 151 -4.80 -2.38 16.13
CA GLN A 151 -5.98 -2.75 16.90
C GLN A 151 -6.88 -1.54 17.20
N ARG A 152 -6.30 -0.43 17.65
CA ARG A 152 -7.06 0.81 17.87
C ARG A 152 -7.68 1.36 16.58
N LEU A 153 -6.99 1.27 15.45
CA LEU A 153 -7.53 1.70 14.16
C LEU A 153 -8.67 0.78 13.71
N ALA A 154 -8.56 -0.53 13.93
CA ALA A 154 -9.64 -1.48 13.66
C ALA A 154 -10.92 -1.07 14.39
N ARG A 155 -10.87 -0.89 15.72
CA ARG A 155 -12.03 -0.50 16.53
C ARG A 155 -12.64 0.83 16.10
N ARG A 156 -11.80 1.79 15.72
CA ARG A 156 -12.26 3.09 15.20
C ARG A 156 -12.91 2.97 13.82
N SER A 157 -12.35 2.16 12.93
CA SER A 157 -12.92 1.87 11.61
C SER A 157 -14.26 1.13 11.73
N GLU A 158 -14.40 0.18 12.67
CA GLU A 158 -15.67 -0.49 12.95
C GLU A 158 -16.73 0.53 13.41
N LYS A 159 -16.39 1.38 14.40
CA LYS A 159 -17.35 2.34 14.97
C LYS A 159 -17.76 3.45 14.01
N LYS A 160 -16.83 3.96 13.19
CA LYS A 160 -17.04 5.17 12.39
C LYS A 160 -17.29 4.92 10.91
N ARG A 161 -16.85 3.77 10.39
CA ARG A 161 -16.89 3.40 8.97
C ARG A 161 -16.34 4.49 8.01
N ASP A 162 -15.49 5.36 8.52
CA ASP A 162 -14.92 6.49 7.78
C ASP A 162 -13.80 6.01 6.82
N PRO A 163 -13.84 6.38 5.52
CA PRO A 163 -12.84 5.96 4.55
C PRO A 163 -11.41 6.38 4.92
N THR A 164 -11.23 7.56 5.53
CA THR A 164 -9.91 8.04 5.97
C THR A 164 -9.33 7.14 7.07
N LEU A 165 -10.15 6.72 8.04
CA LEU A 165 -9.76 5.77 9.08
C LEU A 165 -9.48 4.39 8.50
N CYS A 166 -10.29 3.90 7.56
CA CYS A 166 -10.07 2.62 6.88
C CYS A 166 -8.75 2.61 6.09
N HIS A 167 -8.44 3.71 5.39
CA HIS A 167 -7.16 3.87 4.70
C HIS A 167 -5.99 3.89 5.70
N ARG A 168 -6.12 4.62 6.82
CA ARG A 168 -5.10 4.61 7.88
C ARG A 168 -4.92 3.20 8.45
N TRP A 169 -6.01 2.48 8.70
CA TRP A 169 -5.95 1.11 9.17
C TRP A 169 -5.20 0.22 8.17
N ARG A 170 -5.53 0.31 6.88
CA ARG A 170 -4.81 -0.40 5.80
C ARG A 170 -3.31 -0.17 5.83
N LYS A 171 -2.88 1.10 5.93
CA LYS A 171 -1.45 1.45 5.97
C LYS A 171 -0.75 0.77 7.14
N TRP A 172 -1.35 0.83 8.33
CA TRP A 172 -0.78 0.23 9.53
C TRP A 172 -0.79 -1.30 9.51
N VAL A 173 -1.79 -1.94 8.89
CA VAL A 173 -1.78 -3.38 8.64
C VAL A 173 -0.62 -3.76 7.73
N LYS A 174 -0.39 -3.01 6.64
CA LYS A 174 0.77 -3.23 5.75
C LYS A 174 2.09 -3.08 6.49
N TYR A 175 2.25 -2.04 7.30
CA TYR A 175 3.45 -1.87 8.13
C TYR A 175 3.67 -3.06 9.05
N LEU A 176 2.65 -3.52 9.76
CA LEU A 176 2.77 -4.70 10.62
C LEU A 176 3.17 -5.96 9.83
N THR A 177 2.61 -6.19 8.65
CA THR A 177 2.99 -7.30 7.77
C THR A 177 4.47 -7.25 7.42
N TYR A 178 4.96 -6.10 6.92
CA TYR A 178 6.37 -5.97 6.52
C TYR A 178 7.33 -6.07 7.71
N GLN A 179 6.97 -5.51 8.85
CA GLN A 179 7.79 -5.60 10.07
C GLN A 179 7.86 -7.05 10.59
N GLN A 180 6.77 -7.82 10.52
CA GLN A 180 6.79 -9.24 10.87
C GLN A 180 7.58 -10.09 9.87
N ASP A 181 7.47 -9.80 8.57
CA ASP A 181 8.26 -10.49 7.54
C ASP A 181 9.75 -10.24 7.76
N MET A 182 10.15 -8.98 8.00
CA MET A 182 11.54 -8.62 8.34
C MET A 182 12.02 -9.34 9.60
N SER A 183 11.23 -9.29 10.69
CA SER A 183 11.60 -9.95 11.95
C SER A 183 11.70 -11.47 11.80
N TYR A 184 10.87 -12.08 10.94
CA TYR A 184 10.97 -13.50 10.62
C TYR A 184 12.24 -13.82 9.84
N THR A 185 12.59 -13.01 8.83
CA THR A 185 13.83 -13.17 8.05
C THR A 185 15.07 -13.10 8.93
N VAL A 186 15.09 -12.20 9.93
CA VAL A 186 16.26 -12.02 10.81
C VAL A 186 16.29 -13.02 11.98
N GLU A 187 15.15 -13.30 12.61
CA GLU A 187 15.10 -14.09 13.85
C GLU A 187 14.56 -15.52 13.68
N GLY A 188 14.03 -15.88 12.50
CA GLY A 188 13.41 -17.18 12.22
C GLY A 188 12.10 -17.44 12.97
N LYS A 189 11.56 -16.46 13.70
CA LYS A 189 10.40 -16.62 14.56
C LYS A 189 9.15 -16.02 13.94
N PRO A 190 8.03 -16.77 13.88
CA PRO A 190 6.79 -16.22 13.34
C PRO A 190 6.29 -15.08 14.23
N GLY A 191 5.82 -14.01 13.60
CA GLY A 191 5.23 -12.90 14.35
C GLY A 191 3.85 -13.26 14.94
N LYS A 192 3.39 -12.44 15.89
CA LYS A 192 2.20 -12.76 16.71
C LYS A 192 0.87 -12.78 15.95
N ALA A 193 0.80 -12.19 14.76
CA ALA A 193 -0.39 -12.25 13.92
C ALA A 193 -0.12 -13.12 12.69
N PRO A 194 -0.97 -14.11 12.37
CA PRO A 194 -0.77 -14.98 11.22
C PRO A 194 -0.65 -14.18 9.92
N ARG A 195 0.43 -14.40 9.18
CA ARG A 195 0.78 -13.63 7.98
C ARG A 195 -0.32 -13.63 6.92
N ASP A 196 -0.91 -14.78 6.63
CA ASP A 196 -1.97 -14.89 5.62
C ASP A 196 -3.23 -14.15 6.01
N ARG A 197 -3.50 -14.07 7.32
CA ARG A 197 -4.61 -13.27 7.84
C ARG A 197 -4.36 -11.78 7.66
N LEU A 198 -3.13 -11.31 7.90
CA LEU A 198 -2.74 -9.92 7.65
C LEU A 198 -2.80 -9.58 6.16
N LYS A 199 -2.30 -10.46 5.29
CA LYS A 199 -2.38 -10.30 3.83
C LYS A 199 -3.83 -10.22 3.36
N THR A 200 -4.68 -11.11 3.84
CA THR A 200 -6.12 -11.09 3.54
C THR A 200 -6.76 -9.78 3.98
N LEU A 201 -6.49 -9.34 5.21
CA LEU A 201 -7.00 -8.06 5.73
C LEU A 201 -6.52 -6.87 4.88
N ALA A 202 -5.22 -6.80 4.56
CA ALA A 202 -4.65 -5.76 3.73
C ALA A 202 -5.24 -5.73 2.32
N LYS A 203 -5.55 -6.91 1.74
CA LYS A 203 -6.22 -7.04 0.45
C LYS A 203 -7.65 -6.50 0.49
N ARG A 204 -8.43 -6.84 1.53
CA ARG A 204 -9.81 -6.33 1.70
C ARG A 204 -9.83 -4.81 1.87
N LEU A 205 -9.03 -4.29 2.78
CA LEU A 205 -8.90 -2.84 3.00
C LEU A 205 -8.34 -2.11 1.76
N GLY A 206 -7.45 -2.76 1.00
CA GLY A 206 -6.99 -2.24 -0.29
C GLY A 206 -8.11 -2.11 -1.29
N ARG A 207 -8.91 -3.15 -1.46
CA ARG A 207 -10.04 -3.10 -2.39
C ARG A 207 -11.10 -2.10 -1.97
N GLN A 208 -11.38 -1.95 -0.67
CA GLN A 208 -12.26 -0.89 -0.16
C GLN A 208 -11.74 0.50 -0.53
N HIS A 209 -10.46 0.77 -0.28
CA HIS A 209 -9.83 2.05 -0.62
C HIS A 209 -9.85 2.32 -2.14
N ASP A 210 -9.55 1.31 -2.96
CA ASP A 210 -9.50 1.47 -4.40
C ASP A 210 -10.91 1.72 -4.99
N LEU A 211 -11.97 1.16 -4.40
CA LEU A 211 -13.36 1.44 -4.76
C LEU A 211 -13.77 2.87 -4.41
N VAL A 212 -13.41 3.36 -3.22
CA VAL A 212 -13.67 4.75 -2.82
C VAL A 212 -12.97 5.72 -3.76
N ASN A 213 -11.70 5.46 -4.09
CA ASN A 213 -10.94 6.30 -5.02
C ASN A 213 -11.49 6.23 -6.45
N LEU A 214 -11.99 5.06 -6.89
CA LEU A 214 -12.64 4.92 -8.18
C LEU A 214 -13.93 5.74 -8.23
N ASN A 215 -14.74 5.73 -7.17
CA ASN A 215 -15.96 6.53 -7.08
C ASN A 215 -15.64 8.04 -7.11
N ALA A 216 -14.62 8.48 -6.36
CA ALA A 216 -14.15 9.87 -6.41
C ALA A 216 -13.73 10.28 -7.82
N TRP A 217 -12.92 9.46 -8.49
CA TRP A 217 -12.48 9.72 -9.85
C TRP A 217 -13.64 9.76 -10.85
N LEU A 218 -14.66 8.90 -10.72
CA LEU A 218 -15.84 8.95 -11.59
C LEU A 218 -16.64 10.26 -11.46
N LYS A 219 -16.63 10.87 -10.28
CA LYS A 219 -17.28 12.18 -10.05
C LYS A 219 -16.53 13.31 -10.78
N GLU A 220 -15.22 13.18 -10.93
CA GLU A 220 -14.36 14.17 -11.58
C GLU A 220 -14.27 13.96 -13.11
N ALA A 221 -14.36 12.71 -13.59
CA ALA A 221 -14.03 12.36 -14.97
C ALA A 221 -15.01 12.90 -16.03
N GLY A 222 -16.23 13.30 -15.68
CA GLY A 222 -17.22 13.93 -16.58
C GLY A 222 -17.67 13.09 -17.79
N LYS A 223 -17.27 11.82 -17.90
CA LYS A 223 -17.47 10.96 -19.09
C LYS A 223 -18.76 10.13 -19.08
N LEU A 224 -19.59 10.25 -18.06
CA LEU A 224 -20.82 9.50 -17.89
C LEU A 224 -21.98 10.49 -17.71
N ASP A 225 -23.14 10.16 -18.27
CA ASP A 225 -24.38 10.86 -17.93
C ASP A 225 -24.68 10.73 -16.43
N ASP A 226 -25.40 11.71 -15.88
CA ASP A 226 -25.60 11.81 -14.43
C ASP A 226 -26.32 10.60 -13.83
N ALA A 227 -27.31 10.04 -14.54
CA ALA A 227 -28.05 8.88 -14.08
C ALA A 227 -27.14 7.65 -13.96
N THR A 228 -26.36 7.35 -15.01
CA THR A 228 -25.37 6.27 -15.00
C THR A 228 -24.30 6.49 -13.93
N ARG A 229 -23.80 7.71 -13.80
CA ARG A 229 -22.76 8.06 -12.80
C ARG A 229 -23.26 7.85 -11.38
N LEU A 230 -24.48 8.29 -11.06
CA LEU A 230 -25.10 8.11 -9.75
C LEU A 230 -25.34 6.62 -9.45
N ALA A 231 -25.92 5.88 -10.40
CA ALA A 231 -26.19 4.45 -10.24
C ALA A 231 -24.89 3.65 -10.04
N LEU A 232 -23.85 3.93 -10.82
CA LEU A 232 -22.55 3.30 -10.67
C LEU A 232 -21.87 3.69 -9.36
N GLY A 233 -21.95 4.95 -8.95
CA GLY A 233 -21.41 5.43 -7.67
C GLY A 233 -22.02 4.68 -6.48
N ALA A 234 -23.35 4.48 -6.48
CA ALA A 234 -24.04 3.71 -5.44
C ALA A 234 -23.55 2.25 -5.36
N GLU A 235 -23.34 1.60 -6.51
CA GLU A 235 -22.78 0.24 -6.54
C GLU A 235 -21.33 0.18 -6.05
N LEU A 236 -20.51 1.18 -6.36
CA LEU A 236 -19.14 1.25 -5.86
C LEU A 236 -19.10 1.41 -4.34
N ASP A 237 -19.96 2.28 -3.78
CA ASP A 237 -20.07 2.48 -2.34
C ASP A 237 -20.56 1.19 -1.65
N ARG A 238 -21.58 0.52 -2.20
CA ARG A 238 -22.04 -0.79 -1.71
C ARG A 238 -20.92 -1.84 -1.70
N LEU A 239 -20.15 -1.94 -2.79
CA LEU A 239 -19.03 -2.87 -2.89
C LEU A 239 -17.89 -2.50 -1.92
N ALA A 240 -17.65 -1.21 -1.67
CA ALA A 240 -16.66 -0.73 -0.71
C ALA A 240 -17.05 -1.13 0.71
N GLU A 241 -18.31 -0.96 1.08
CA GLU A 241 -18.86 -1.40 2.37
C GLU A 241 -18.76 -2.91 2.56
N GLU A 242 -19.06 -3.70 1.52
CA GLU A 242 -18.89 -5.15 1.55
C GLU A 242 -17.42 -5.56 1.79
N GLN A 243 -16.46 -4.80 1.24
CA GLN A 243 -15.04 -5.00 1.53
C GLN A 243 -14.65 -4.63 2.95
N LEU A 244 -15.23 -3.56 3.49
CA LEU A 244 -15.05 -3.17 4.88
C LEU A 244 -15.58 -4.26 5.82
N ASP A 245 -16.78 -4.79 5.58
CA ASP A 245 -17.34 -5.89 6.38
C ASP A 245 -16.44 -7.12 6.38
N LYS A 246 -15.92 -7.49 5.19
CA LYS A 246 -14.96 -8.59 5.05
C LYS A 246 -13.65 -8.31 5.79
N ALA A 247 -13.17 -7.06 5.80
CA ALA A 247 -12.01 -6.64 6.58
C ALA A 247 -12.27 -6.71 8.09
N LEU A 248 -13.42 -6.24 8.56
CA LEU A 248 -13.82 -6.28 9.97
C LEU A 248 -13.93 -7.72 10.46
N ARG A 249 -14.58 -8.61 9.71
CA ARG A 249 -14.60 -10.06 10.02
C ARG A 249 -13.19 -10.64 10.16
N GLN A 250 -12.25 -10.21 9.32
CA GLN A 250 -10.85 -10.63 9.42
C GLN A 250 -10.16 -10.04 10.66
N GLY A 251 -10.49 -8.81 11.05
CA GLY A 251 -10.06 -8.19 12.30
C GLY A 251 -10.54 -8.95 13.55
N LYS A 252 -11.80 -9.42 13.55
CA LYS A 252 -12.36 -10.28 14.61
C LYS A 252 -11.60 -11.61 14.71
N LYS A 253 -11.32 -12.27 13.58
CA LYS A 253 -10.48 -13.49 13.53
C LYS A 253 -9.05 -13.27 14.01
N LEU A 254 -8.57 -12.03 14.10
CA LEU A 254 -7.27 -11.66 14.64
C LEU A 254 -7.33 -11.25 16.13
N GLY A 255 -8.52 -11.21 16.73
CA GLY A 255 -8.76 -10.76 18.10
C GLY A 255 -8.52 -9.26 18.29
N TRP A 256 -8.80 -8.45 17.27
CA TRP A 256 -8.54 -7.00 17.29
C TRP A 256 -9.79 -6.15 17.50
N LEU A 257 -10.95 -6.76 17.26
CA LEU A 257 -12.28 -6.21 17.42
C LEU A 257 -13.00 -7.05 18.47
#